data_AF-A0A0G0JUH6-F1
#
_entry.id   AF-A0A0G0JUH6-F1
#
_cell.length_a   1.000
_cell.length_b   1.000
_cell.length_c   1.000
_cell.angle_alpha   90.00
_cell.angle_beta   90.00
_cell.angle_gamma   90.00
#
_symmetry.space_group_name_H-M   'P 1'
#
loop_
_entity.id
_entity.type
_entity.pdbx_description
1 polymer ?
#
loop_
_entity_poly.entity_id
_entity_poly.type
_entity_poly.pdbx_seq_one_letter_code
_entity_poly.pdbx_strand_id
1 'polypeptide(L)'
;MENEYEKLAFLKALIDLLDHQTKTPKKVFLSSYFPGFEIDRQKTLLGELKKNKLIKSFIWKDGDFIITKPSRSGIIEFFNKIENKKNKPKETGPIDNKIRFNEQTGVISMGGKTCPIPINTNQYFLCKTIFAVPFGTLVKEIDFLDLMDWAKDSKDSVYDAMRAVNKKIKRDLGIDKFLKWKVRRIFIDYKTE
;
A
#
# COMPACT_ATOMS: atom_id res chain seq x y z
N MET A 1 2.11 0.73 12.42
CA MET A 1 1.41 1.55 11.42
C MET A 1 1.13 2.98 11.92
N GLU A 2 0.96 3.21 13.23
CA GLU A 2 0.65 4.54 13.81
C GLU A 2 1.79 5.57 13.69
N ASN A 3 3.05 5.15 13.83
CA ASN A 3 4.23 6.04 13.91
C ASN A 3 4.48 6.89 12.64
N GLU A 4 4.16 6.41 11.44
CA GLU A 4 4.42 7.18 10.20
C GLU A 4 3.36 8.26 9.91
N TYR A 5 2.12 8.06 10.36
CA TYR A 5 1.06 9.06 10.20
C TYR A 5 1.33 10.30 11.05
N GLU A 6 1.74 10.08 12.30
CA GLU A 6 2.16 11.11 13.25
C GLU A 6 3.34 11.94 12.72
N LYS A 7 4.35 11.27 12.13
CA LYS A 7 5.48 11.94 11.48
C LYS A 7 5.04 12.84 10.32
N LEU A 8 4.16 12.35 9.44
CA LEU A 8 3.64 13.13 8.31
C LEU A 8 2.81 14.33 8.79
N ALA A 9 1.95 14.14 9.80
CA ALA A 9 1.17 15.22 10.40
C ALA A 9 2.07 16.32 10.99
N PHE A 10 3.12 15.93 11.71
CA PHE A 10 4.11 16.86 12.26
C PHE A 10 4.85 17.64 11.17
N LEU A 11 5.33 16.96 10.12
CA LEU A 11 6.00 17.59 8.99
C LEU A 11 5.06 18.53 8.24
N LYS A 12 3.79 18.15 8.07
CA LYS A 12 2.79 18.99 7.41
C LYS A 12 2.54 20.28 8.18
N ALA A 13 2.37 20.21 9.50
CA ALA A 13 2.24 21.40 10.33
C ALA A 13 3.47 22.33 10.24
N LEU A 14 4.69 21.75 10.15
CA LEU A 14 5.90 22.53 9.92
C LEU A 14 5.89 23.20 8.54
N ILE A 15 5.47 22.49 7.49
CA ILE A 15 5.35 23.05 6.13
C ILE A 15 4.33 24.17 6.09
N ASP A 16 3.13 23.95 6.65
CA ASP A 16 2.07 24.94 6.72
C ASP A 16 2.59 26.21 7.40
N LEU A 17 3.33 26.08 8.50
CA LEU A 17 3.92 27.22 9.19
C LEU A 17 4.95 27.97 8.35
N LEU A 18 5.72 27.28 7.50
CA LEU A 18 6.66 27.89 6.56
C LEU A 18 5.96 28.55 5.37
N ASP A 19 4.82 28.01 4.94
CA ASP A 19 4.02 28.53 3.83
C ASP A 19 3.38 29.89 4.16
N HIS A 20 3.06 30.12 5.43
CA HIS A 20 2.57 31.41 5.93
C HIS A 20 3.67 32.47 6.07
N GLN A 21 4.94 32.14 5.80
CA GLN A 21 6.06 33.08 5.85
C GLN A 21 6.38 33.63 4.46
N THR A 22 6.39 34.96 4.33
CA THR A 22 6.65 35.65 3.05
C THR A 22 8.13 35.60 2.60
N LYS A 23 9.05 35.26 3.51
CA LYS A 23 10.50 35.12 3.28
C LYS A 23 11.00 33.87 4.00
N THR A 24 12.15 33.34 3.57
CA THR A 24 12.81 32.21 4.25
C THR A 24 13.07 32.55 5.72
N PRO A 25 12.35 31.92 6.66
CA PRO A 25 12.39 32.34 8.05
C PRO A 25 13.72 31.90 8.67
N LYS A 26 14.36 32.81 9.41
CA LYS A 26 15.58 32.48 10.18
C LYS A 26 15.28 31.53 11.35
N LYS A 27 14.05 31.59 11.87
CA LYS A 27 13.59 30.87 13.05
C LYS A 27 12.08 30.67 12.96
N VAL A 28 11.61 29.50 13.37
CA VAL A 28 10.18 29.19 13.51
C VAL A 28 9.89 28.51 14.84
N PHE A 29 8.66 28.65 15.32
CA PHE A 29 8.18 28.07 16.55
C PHE A 29 7.06 27.09 16.19
N LEU A 30 7.27 25.81 16.48
CA LEU A 30 6.29 24.76 16.23
C LEU A 30 5.86 24.19 17.56
N SER A 31 4.56 24.23 17.87
CA SER A 31 4.05 23.68 19.11
C SER A 31 4.38 22.19 19.23
N SER A 32 4.83 21.75 20.41
CA SER A 32 5.14 20.33 20.63
C SER A 32 3.92 19.47 20.92
N TYR A 33 2.72 20.06 21.07
CA TYR A 33 1.51 19.31 21.33
C TYR A 33 0.93 18.70 20.05
N PHE A 34 1.38 17.47 19.76
CA PHE A 34 0.78 16.61 18.73
C PHE A 34 0.23 15.35 19.42
N PRO A 35 -1.10 15.23 19.55
CA PRO A 35 -1.73 14.05 20.15
C PRO A 35 -1.21 12.77 19.49
N GLY A 36 -0.72 11.82 20.29
CA GLY A 36 -0.14 10.55 19.82
C GLY A 36 1.35 10.61 19.47
N PHE A 37 1.92 11.79 19.17
CA PHE A 37 3.32 11.90 18.77
C PHE A 37 4.21 12.36 19.92
N GLU A 38 4.83 11.42 20.62
CA GLU A 38 5.68 11.70 21.80
C GLU A 38 6.83 12.68 21.50
N ILE A 39 7.16 13.53 22.48
CA ILE A 39 8.20 14.57 22.36
C ILE A 39 9.56 14.00 21.94
N ASP A 40 9.96 12.84 22.46
CA ASP A 40 11.25 12.23 22.09
C ASP A 40 11.27 11.72 20.65
N ARG A 41 10.13 11.31 20.11
CA ARG A 41 9.98 10.97 18.70
C ARG A 41 10.00 12.22 17.81
N GLN A 42 9.37 13.31 18.26
CA GLN A 42 9.48 14.62 17.60
C GLN A 42 10.94 15.09 17.53
N LYS A 43 11.69 14.99 18.65
CA LYS A 43 13.14 15.29 18.69
C LYS A 43 13.93 14.40 17.73
N THR A 44 13.58 13.12 17.64
CA THR A 44 14.22 12.17 16.72
C THR A 44 14.02 12.60 15.27
N LEU A 45 12.78 12.95 14.89
CA LEU A 45 12.45 13.46 13.56
C LEU A 45 13.18 14.78 13.24
N LEU A 46 13.20 15.73 14.18
CA LEU A 46 13.97 16.97 14.02
C LEU A 46 15.49 16.69 13.91
N GLY A 47 15.98 15.67 14.60
CA GLY A 47 17.34 15.14 14.46
C GLY A 47 17.62 14.62 13.05
N GLU A 48 16.69 13.89 12.44
CA GLU A 48 16.78 13.45 11.04
C GLU A 48 16.79 14.65 10.08
N LEU A 49 15.92 15.64 10.27
CA LEU A 49 15.91 16.86 9.46
C LEU A 49 17.25 17.61 9.55
N LYS A 50 17.84 17.68 10.76
CA LYS A 50 19.16 18.28 10.99
C LYS A 50 20.26 17.50 10.26
N LYS A 51 20.27 16.17 10.36
CA LYS A 51 21.23 15.31 9.66
C LYS A 51 21.17 15.48 8.14
N ASN A 52 19.97 15.64 7.59
CA ASN A 52 19.74 15.90 6.17
C ASN A 52 19.97 17.37 5.76
N LYS A 53 20.51 18.21 6.65
CA LYS A 53 20.77 19.65 6.44
C LYS A 53 19.51 20.45 6.07
N LEU A 54 18.34 19.96 6.46
CA LEU A 54 17.04 20.62 6.21
C LEU A 54 16.73 21.69 7.24
N ILE A 55 17.33 21.58 8.42
CA ILE A 55 17.32 22.59 9.47
C ILE A 55 18.76 22.74 10.01
N LYS A 56 19.12 23.91 10.55
CA LYS A 56 20.43 24.11 11.17
C LYS A 56 20.48 23.54 12.59
N SER A 57 19.47 23.83 13.40
CA SER A 57 19.34 23.34 14.76
C SER A 57 17.90 23.42 15.23
N PHE A 58 17.60 22.71 16.31
CA PHE A 58 16.35 22.84 17.04
C PHE A 58 16.61 22.89 18.55
N ILE A 59 15.75 23.55 19.30
CA ILE A 59 15.75 23.62 20.77
C ILE A 59 14.31 23.43 21.23
N TRP A 60 14.11 22.70 22.33
CA TRP A 60 12.81 22.62 22.99
C TRP A 60 12.80 23.63 24.15
N LYS A 61 11.85 24.56 24.15
CA LYS A 61 11.72 25.60 25.17
C LYS A 61 10.26 26.00 25.33
N ASP A 62 9.78 26.09 26.57
CA ASP A 62 8.44 26.58 26.92
C ASP A 62 7.29 25.85 26.19
N GLY A 63 7.45 24.55 25.93
CA GLY A 63 6.44 23.75 25.21
C GLY A 63 6.49 23.84 23.69
N ASP A 64 7.44 24.59 23.12
CA ASP A 64 7.60 24.75 21.67
C ASP A 64 8.96 24.26 21.18
N PHE A 65 8.96 23.76 19.95
CA PHE A 65 10.17 23.52 19.17
C PHE A 65 10.58 24.78 18.42
N ILE A 66 11.73 25.30 18.81
CA ILE A 66 12.40 26.40 18.15
C ILE A 66 13.32 25.84 17.07
N ILE A 67 12.96 26.00 15.81
CA ILE A 67 13.70 25.46 14.66
C ILE A 67 14.40 26.61 13.92
N THR A 68 15.69 26.46 13.65
CA THR A 68 16.50 27.52 12.99
C THR A 68 16.84 27.17 11.55
N LYS A 69 16.74 28.19 10.68
CA LYS A 69 16.96 28.11 9.23
C LYS A 69 16.32 26.88 8.56
N PRO A 70 15.01 26.66 8.72
CA PRO A 70 14.33 25.58 8.01
C PRO A 70 14.33 25.82 6.49
N SER A 71 14.70 24.78 5.74
CA SER A 71 14.62 24.74 4.28
C SER A 71 13.23 24.28 3.86
N ARG A 72 12.39 25.21 3.41
CA ARG A 72 11.02 24.91 2.95
C ARG A 72 11.02 23.81 1.88
N SER A 73 11.75 24.01 0.78
CA SER A 73 11.81 23.05 -0.32
C SER A 73 12.34 21.69 0.12
N GLY A 74 13.40 21.67 0.94
CA GLY A 74 13.98 20.42 1.39
C GLY A 74 13.08 19.64 2.37
N ILE A 75 12.31 20.35 3.21
CA ILE A 75 11.32 19.71 4.11
C ILE A 75 10.15 19.17 3.28
N ILE A 76 9.69 19.89 2.25
CA ILE A 76 8.66 19.40 1.32
C ILE A 76 9.14 18.14 0.57
N GLU A 77 10.38 18.15 0.06
CA GLU A 77 10.95 16.96 -0.59
C GLU A 77 11.07 15.78 0.39
N PHE A 78 11.46 16.03 1.64
CA PHE A 78 11.54 15.01 2.68
C PHE A 78 10.16 14.45 3.03
N PHE A 79 9.15 15.31 3.15
CA PHE A 79 7.75 14.94 3.33
C PHE A 79 7.27 14.07 2.16
N ASN A 80 7.44 14.53 0.93
CA ASN A 80 7.08 13.79 -0.28
C ASN A 80 7.82 12.45 -0.37
N LYS A 81 9.07 12.36 0.09
CA LYS A 81 9.81 11.08 0.11
C LYS A 81 9.22 10.08 1.10
N ILE A 82 8.75 10.54 2.27
CA ILE A 82 8.09 9.68 3.25
C ILE A 82 6.68 9.31 2.76
N GLU A 83 5.93 10.29 2.26
CA GLU A 83 4.59 10.08 1.71
C GLU A 83 4.62 9.17 0.48
N ASN A 84 5.58 9.35 -0.43
CA ASN A 84 5.78 8.47 -1.58
C ASN A 84 6.35 7.11 -1.18
N LYS A 85 7.11 6.97 -0.09
CA LYS A 85 7.45 5.64 0.44
C LYS A 85 6.23 4.89 0.93
N LYS A 86 5.25 5.60 1.51
CA LYS A 86 3.96 5.05 1.92
C LYS A 86 3.05 4.74 0.72
N ASN A 87 3.07 5.60 -0.29
CA ASN A 87 2.21 5.51 -1.48
C ASN A 87 2.85 4.74 -2.66
N LYS A 88 4.13 4.37 -2.58
CA LYS A 88 4.74 3.47 -3.57
C LYS A 88 4.12 2.08 -3.41
N PRO A 89 3.48 1.51 -4.44
CA PRO A 89 3.37 0.06 -4.50
C PRO A 89 4.81 -0.47 -4.45
N LYS A 90 5.14 -1.30 -3.46
CA LYS A 90 6.47 -1.88 -3.23
C LYS A 90 7.21 -2.11 -4.56
N GLU A 91 8.20 -1.26 -4.88
CA GLU A 91 9.05 -1.48 -6.04
C GLU A 91 9.94 -2.70 -5.79
N THR A 92 9.63 -3.76 -6.55
CA THR A 92 10.53 -4.76 -7.14
C THR A 92 11.85 -5.00 -6.39
N GLY A 93 11.81 -5.94 -5.45
CA GLY A 93 12.90 -6.90 -5.30
C GLY A 93 13.07 -7.73 -6.59
N PRO A 94 14.04 -8.67 -6.66
CA PRO A 94 14.30 -9.47 -7.85
C PRO A 94 12.98 -9.99 -8.41
N ILE A 95 12.79 -9.86 -9.73
CA ILE A 95 11.55 -10.17 -10.46
C ILE A 95 11.06 -11.53 -10.01
N ASP A 96 10.16 -11.52 -9.03
CA ASP A 96 9.59 -12.73 -8.50
C ASP A 96 8.52 -13.13 -9.52
N ASN A 97 8.86 -14.13 -10.32
CA ASN A 97 7.93 -14.72 -11.29
C ASN A 97 6.77 -15.47 -10.58
N LYS A 98 6.74 -15.48 -9.24
CA LYS A 98 5.61 -15.99 -8.47
C LYS A 98 4.40 -15.08 -8.62
N ILE A 99 3.32 -15.69 -9.09
CA ILE A 99 2.00 -15.07 -9.14
C ILE A 99 1.49 -14.92 -7.71
N ARG A 100 1.08 -13.70 -7.36
CA ARG A 100 0.51 -13.38 -6.05
C ARG A 100 -0.82 -12.66 -6.21
N PHE A 101 -1.74 -12.89 -5.29
CA PHE A 101 -3.00 -12.16 -5.19
C PHE A 101 -2.98 -11.29 -3.94
N ASN A 102 -3.29 -10.00 -4.09
CA ASN A 102 -3.46 -9.08 -2.96
C ASN A 102 -4.95 -8.98 -2.63
N GLU A 103 -5.35 -9.58 -1.51
CA GLU A 103 -6.75 -9.58 -1.07
C GLU A 103 -7.30 -8.18 -0.76
N GLN A 104 -6.48 -7.24 -0.32
CA GLN A 104 -6.92 -5.89 0.04
C GLN A 104 -7.25 -5.04 -1.20
N THR A 105 -6.50 -5.23 -2.28
CA THR A 105 -6.66 -4.45 -3.51
C THR A 105 -7.35 -5.21 -4.63
N GLY A 106 -7.51 -6.53 -4.50
CA GLY A 106 -8.02 -7.41 -5.55
C GLY A 106 -7.07 -7.57 -6.74
N VAL A 107 -5.78 -7.24 -6.59
CA VAL A 107 -4.82 -7.25 -7.71
C VAL A 107 -4.03 -8.56 -7.73
N ILE A 108 -4.02 -9.23 -8.89
CA ILE A 108 -3.08 -10.33 -9.17
C ILE A 108 -1.82 -9.72 -9.80
N SER A 109 -0.65 -10.00 -9.24
CA SER A 109 0.64 -9.51 -9.73
C SER A 109 1.58 -10.66 -10.10
N MET A 110 2.27 -10.54 -11.23
CA MET A 110 3.31 -11.49 -11.66
C MET A 110 4.37 -10.75 -12.49
N GLY A 111 5.65 -10.85 -12.11
CA GLY A 111 6.75 -10.34 -12.93
C GLY A 111 6.60 -8.87 -13.35
N GLY A 112 6.08 -8.01 -12.45
CA GLY A 112 5.83 -6.60 -12.73
C GLY A 112 4.54 -6.28 -13.50
N LYS A 113 3.82 -7.29 -14.00
CA LYS A 113 2.48 -7.11 -14.60
C LYS A 113 1.40 -7.25 -13.53
N THR A 114 0.34 -6.46 -13.66
CA THR A 114 -0.81 -6.45 -12.75
C THR A 114 -2.11 -6.73 -13.50
N CYS A 115 -2.98 -7.51 -12.87
CA CYS A 115 -4.30 -7.88 -13.35
C CYS A 115 -5.31 -7.54 -12.24
N PRO A 116 -6.01 -6.40 -12.32
CA PRO A 116 -6.98 -6.00 -11.31
C PRO A 116 -8.28 -6.83 -11.41
N ILE A 117 -8.68 -7.42 -10.29
CA ILE A 117 -9.97 -8.10 -10.12
C ILE A 117 -10.86 -7.19 -9.24
N PRO A 118 -12.01 -6.72 -9.73
CA PRO A 118 -12.89 -5.84 -8.95
C PRO A 118 -13.35 -6.49 -7.64
N ILE A 119 -13.21 -5.77 -6.54
CA ILE A 119 -13.57 -6.22 -5.19
C ILE A 119 -15.09 -6.44 -5.11
N ASN A 120 -15.54 -7.37 -4.26
CA ASN A 120 -16.95 -7.74 -4.06
C ASN A 120 -17.65 -8.33 -5.30
N THR A 121 -16.88 -8.86 -6.24
CA THR A 121 -17.39 -9.68 -7.35
C THR A 121 -17.15 -11.16 -7.07
N ASN A 122 -17.94 -12.03 -7.70
CA ASN A 122 -17.71 -13.47 -7.68
C ASN A 122 -16.27 -13.85 -8.08
N GLN A 123 -15.69 -13.16 -9.06
CA GLN A 123 -14.31 -13.31 -9.50
C GLN A 123 -13.30 -13.02 -8.37
N TYR A 124 -13.55 -11.99 -7.56
CA TYR A 124 -12.70 -11.66 -6.42
C TYR A 124 -12.75 -12.75 -5.35
N PHE A 125 -13.94 -13.22 -4.99
CA PHE A 125 -14.09 -14.30 -4.00
C PHE A 125 -13.47 -15.60 -4.51
N LEU A 126 -13.62 -15.91 -5.80
CA LEU A 126 -12.95 -17.03 -6.44
C LEU A 126 -11.41 -16.95 -6.30
N CYS A 127 -10.83 -15.79 -6.62
CA CYS A 127 -9.40 -15.56 -6.46
C CYS A 127 -8.97 -15.66 -4.99
N LYS A 128 -9.73 -15.08 -4.06
CA LYS A 128 -9.45 -15.15 -2.63
C LYS A 128 -9.36 -16.60 -2.13
N THR A 129 -10.34 -17.43 -2.47
CA THR A 129 -10.36 -18.83 -2.02
C THR A 129 -9.25 -19.67 -2.65
N ILE A 130 -9.02 -19.53 -3.96
CA ILE A 130 -8.05 -20.37 -4.65
C ILE A 130 -6.59 -19.99 -4.37
N PHE A 131 -6.31 -18.71 -4.09
CA PHE A 131 -4.97 -18.25 -3.69
C PHE A 131 -4.66 -18.49 -2.20
N ALA A 132 -5.66 -18.81 -1.37
CA ALA A 132 -5.46 -19.18 0.03
C ALA A 132 -4.88 -20.60 0.20
N VAL A 133 -4.93 -21.42 -0.85
CA VAL A 133 -4.39 -22.79 -0.86
C VAL A 133 -3.15 -22.90 -1.76
N PRO A 134 -2.26 -23.87 -1.52
CA PRO A 134 -1.13 -24.11 -2.42
C PRO A 134 -1.58 -24.40 -3.86
N PHE A 135 -0.79 -23.97 -4.85
CA PHE A 135 -1.09 -24.24 -6.26
C PHE A 135 -1.15 -25.75 -6.52
N GLY A 136 -2.03 -26.18 -7.42
CA GLY A 136 -2.36 -27.60 -7.63
C GLY A 136 -3.35 -28.20 -6.63
N THR A 137 -3.71 -27.49 -5.54
CA THR A 137 -4.75 -27.94 -4.61
C THR A 137 -6.14 -27.84 -5.27
N LEU A 138 -6.91 -28.93 -5.20
CA LEU A 138 -8.27 -29.00 -5.73
C LEU A 138 -9.27 -28.46 -4.70
N VAL A 139 -9.78 -27.25 -4.91
CA VAL A 139 -10.81 -26.61 -4.07
C VAL A 139 -12.20 -26.94 -4.60
N LYS A 140 -13.16 -27.28 -3.74
CA LYS A 140 -14.50 -27.67 -4.19
C LYS A 140 -15.32 -26.46 -4.57
N GLU A 141 -16.22 -26.63 -5.53
CA GLU A 141 -17.19 -25.62 -5.96
C GLU A 141 -17.98 -25.01 -4.78
N ILE A 142 -18.37 -25.83 -3.80
CA ILE A 142 -19.13 -25.38 -2.63
C ILE A 142 -18.36 -24.37 -1.76
N ASP A 143 -17.04 -24.54 -1.63
CA ASP A 143 -16.19 -23.64 -0.85
C ASP A 143 -16.12 -22.24 -1.49
N PHE A 144 -16.39 -22.14 -2.79
CA PHE A 144 -16.52 -20.86 -3.49
C PHE A 144 -17.93 -20.28 -3.35
N LEU A 145 -18.97 -21.10 -3.44
CA LEU A 145 -20.37 -20.66 -3.36
C LEU A 145 -20.66 -19.97 -2.02
N ASP A 146 -20.20 -20.56 -0.92
CA ASP A 146 -20.39 -20.00 0.44
C ASP A 146 -19.84 -18.55 0.57
N LEU A 147 -18.79 -18.23 -0.18
CA LEU A 147 -18.17 -16.90 -0.21
C LEU A 147 -18.74 -16.00 -1.32
N MET A 148 -19.25 -16.59 -2.40
CA MET A 148 -19.87 -15.86 -3.52
C MET A 148 -21.26 -15.35 -3.21
N ASP A 149 -21.96 -15.91 -2.23
CA ASP A 149 -23.23 -15.37 -1.71
C ASP A 149 -23.08 -13.93 -1.18
N TRP A 150 -21.85 -13.53 -0.84
CA TRP A 150 -21.48 -12.19 -0.39
C TRP A 150 -21.14 -11.25 -1.54
N ALA A 151 -21.11 -11.74 -2.79
CA ALA A 151 -20.83 -10.95 -3.98
C ALA A 151 -22.05 -10.14 -4.43
N LYS A 152 -21.79 -8.96 -4.99
CA LYS A 152 -22.86 -8.12 -5.57
C LYS A 152 -23.49 -8.75 -6.83
N ASP A 153 -22.75 -9.62 -7.52
CA ASP A 153 -23.14 -10.25 -8.77
C ASP A 153 -23.29 -11.78 -8.61
N SER A 154 -24.15 -12.22 -7.68
CA SER A 154 -24.38 -13.63 -7.34
C SER A 154 -25.09 -14.46 -8.42
N LYS A 155 -25.42 -13.87 -9.57
CA LYS A 155 -26.14 -14.56 -10.67
C LYS A 155 -25.26 -15.47 -11.51
N ASP A 156 -23.95 -15.21 -11.54
CA ASP A 156 -23.01 -15.90 -12.41
C ASP A 156 -22.45 -17.14 -11.71
N SER A 157 -22.38 -18.27 -12.43
CA SER A 157 -21.86 -19.52 -11.90
C SER A 157 -20.37 -19.43 -11.53
N VAL A 158 -19.90 -20.28 -10.61
CA VAL A 158 -18.47 -20.40 -10.27
C VAL A 158 -17.63 -20.66 -11.52
N TYR A 159 -18.18 -21.40 -12.48
CA TYR A 159 -17.55 -21.69 -13.77
C TYR A 159 -17.39 -20.43 -14.64
N ASP A 160 -18.39 -19.56 -14.68
CA ASP A 160 -18.33 -18.29 -15.43
C ASP A 160 -17.36 -17.30 -14.79
N ALA A 161 -17.34 -17.23 -13.46
CA ALA A 161 -16.35 -16.46 -12.71
C ALA A 161 -14.92 -16.93 -13.04
N MET A 162 -14.69 -18.25 -13.07
CA MET A 162 -13.40 -18.82 -13.47
C MET A 162 -13.02 -18.43 -14.92
N ARG A 163 -13.96 -18.51 -15.87
CA ARG A 163 -13.71 -18.12 -17.27
C ARG A 163 -13.37 -16.64 -17.39
N ALA A 164 -14.07 -15.78 -16.65
CA ALA A 164 -13.82 -14.34 -16.63
C ALA A 164 -12.42 -14.02 -16.07
N VAL A 165 -12.01 -14.67 -14.99
CA VAL A 165 -10.66 -14.55 -14.42
C VAL A 165 -9.60 -15.03 -15.43
N ASN A 166 -9.78 -16.20 -16.05
CA ASN A 166 -8.87 -16.70 -17.08
C ASN A 166 -8.74 -15.73 -18.27
N LYS A 167 -9.83 -15.11 -18.70
CA LYS A 167 -9.81 -14.11 -19.79
C LYS A 167 -9.00 -12.87 -19.41
N LYS A 168 -9.16 -12.36 -18.18
CA LYS A 168 -8.38 -11.22 -17.66
C LYS A 168 -6.90 -11.56 -17.53
N ILE A 169 -6.58 -12.71 -16.94
CA ILE A 169 -5.20 -13.18 -16.79
C ILE A 169 -4.53 -13.39 -18.14
N LYS A 170 -5.24 -13.93 -19.13
CA LYS A 170 -4.72 -14.04 -20.50
C LYS A 170 -4.39 -12.68 -21.11
N ARG A 171 -5.27 -11.70 -20.93
CA ARG A 171 -5.09 -10.34 -21.47
C ARG A 171 -3.95 -9.59 -20.78
N ASP A 172 -3.89 -9.66 -19.45
CA ASP A 172 -3.04 -8.79 -18.64
C ASP A 172 -1.68 -9.45 -18.29
N LEU A 173 -1.65 -10.78 -18.11
CA LEU A 173 -0.46 -11.56 -17.73
C LEU A 173 0.06 -12.45 -18.88
N GLY A 174 -0.76 -12.74 -19.90
CA GLY A 174 -0.39 -13.60 -21.03
C GLY A 174 -0.50 -15.10 -20.76
N ILE A 175 -1.11 -15.51 -19.64
CA ILE A 175 -1.23 -16.92 -19.26
C ILE A 175 -2.56 -17.49 -19.73
N ASP A 176 -2.51 -18.52 -20.58
CA ASP A 176 -3.71 -19.24 -21.02
C ASP A 176 -4.10 -20.31 -20.00
N LYS A 177 -5.39 -20.40 -19.66
CA LYS A 177 -5.98 -21.43 -18.77
C LYS A 177 -5.28 -21.56 -17.40
N PHE A 178 -5.01 -20.44 -16.74
CA PHE A 178 -4.42 -20.38 -15.40
C PHE A 178 -5.21 -21.19 -14.35
N LEU A 179 -6.54 -21.07 -14.38
CA LEU A 179 -7.45 -21.87 -13.57
C LEU A 179 -8.05 -23.01 -14.39
N LYS A 180 -8.05 -24.22 -13.84
CA LYS A 180 -8.66 -25.40 -14.45
C LYS A 180 -9.77 -25.96 -13.58
N TRP A 181 -10.81 -26.46 -14.27
CA TRP A 181 -11.93 -27.14 -13.67
C TRP A 181 -11.79 -28.65 -13.85
N LYS A 182 -11.93 -29.42 -12.77
CA LYS A 182 -11.92 -30.89 -12.79
C LYS A 182 -12.86 -31.43 -11.72
N VAL A 183 -13.90 -32.17 -12.13
CA VAL A 183 -14.85 -32.85 -11.22
C VAL A 183 -15.43 -31.91 -10.14
N ARG A 184 -16.02 -30.77 -10.55
CA ARG A 184 -16.54 -29.71 -9.66
C ARG A 184 -15.51 -29.16 -8.66
N ARG A 185 -14.24 -29.20 -9.04
CA ARG A 185 -13.14 -28.60 -8.29
C ARG A 185 -12.35 -27.68 -9.20
N ILE A 186 -11.84 -26.61 -8.63
CA ILE A 186 -11.01 -25.62 -9.30
C ILE A 186 -9.62 -25.68 -8.69
N PHE A 187 -8.61 -25.57 -9.53
CA PHE A 187 -7.22 -25.48 -9.10
C PHE A 187 -6.45 -24.55 -10.03
N ILE A 188 -5.40 -23.95 -9.47
CA ILE A 188 -4.39 -23.24 -10.24
C ILE A 188 -3.47 -24.29 -10.86
N ASP A 189 -3.45 -24.36 -12.18
CA ASP A 189 -2.53 -25.21 -12.94
C ASP A 189 -1.37 -24.36 -13.47
N TYR A 190 -0.53 -23.93 -12.54
CA TYR A 190 0.65 -23.13 -12.83
C TYR A 190 1.84 -23.73 -12.10
N LYS A 191 2.84 -24.20 -12.84
CA LYS A 191 4.11 -24.64 -12.26
C LYS A 191 4.92 -23.39 -11.90
N THR A 192 5.01 -23.10 -10.60
CA THR A 192 6.11 -22.29 -10.08
C THR A 192 7.35 -23.19 -10.04
N GLU A 193 8.24 -23.04 -11.03
CA GLU A 193 9.63 -23.51 -10.91
C GLU A 193 10.37 -22.73 -9.80
#